data_AF-Q9PSE3-F1
#
_entry.id   AF-Q9PSE3-F1
#
_cell.length_a   1.000
_cell.length_b   1.000
_cell.length_c   1.000
_cell.angle_alpha   90.00
_cell.angle_beta   90.00
_cell.angle_gamma   90.00
#
_symmetry.space_group_name_H-M   'P 1'
#
loop_
_entity.id
_entity.type
_entity.pdbx_description
1 polymer ?
#
loop_
_entity_poly.entity_id
_entity_poly.type
_entity_poly.pdbx_seq_one_letter_code
_entity_poly.pdbx_strand_id
1 'polypeptide(L)' 'VTRMCVLMVCGFMIAWTPYASLAAYIFFNKGIAFSAQSMAIPAFFSKSSAL' A
#
# COMPACT_ATOMS: atom_id res chain seq x y z
N VAL A 1 -21.47 -15.80 -0.55
CA VAL A 1 -21.44 -14.33 -0.42
C VAL A 1 -20.35 -13.88 0.56
N THR A 2 -20.39 -14.33 1.83
CA THR A 2 -19.34 -14.06 2.84
C THR A 2 -17.92 -14.41 2.37
N ARG A 3 -17.71 -15.57 1.76
CA ARG A 3 -16.39 -15.97 1.23
C ARG A 3 -15.84 -15.03 0.15
N MET A 4 -16.69 -14.37 -0.63
CA MET A 4 -16.26 -13.38 -1.62
C MET A 4 -15.90 -12.05 -0.97
N CYS A 5 -16.67 -11.58 0.01
CA CYS A 5 -16.33 -10.39 0.79
C CYS A 5 -14.97 -10.54 1.49
N VAL A 6 -14.67 -11.70 2.06
CA VAL A 6 -13.38 -11.96 2.73
C VAL A 6 -12.21 -11.85 1.75
N LEU A 7 -12.34 -12.40 0.54
CA LEU A 7 -11.28 -12.31 -0.47
C LEU A 7 -11.04 -10.87 -0.95
N MET A 8 -12.10 -10.07 -1.10
CA MET A 8 -11.99 -8.66 -1.49
C MET A 8 -11.31 -7.82 -0.41
N VAL A 9 -11.68 -8.01 0.86
CA VAL A 9 -11.08 -7.28 2.00
C VAL A 9 -9.61 -7.67 2.20
N CYS A 10 -9.28 -8.96 2.10
CA CYS A 10 -7.89 -9.42 2.17
C CYS A 10 -7.05 -8.88 1.00
N GLY A 11 -7.58 -8.89 -0.22
CA GLY A 11 -6.91 -8.32 -1.39
C GLY A 11 -6.63 -6.83 -1.23
N PHE A 12 -7.62 -6.07 -0.73
CA PHE A 12 -7.49 -4.65 -0.44
C PHE A 12 -6.44 -4.37 0.65
N MET A 13 -6.44 -5.11 1.76
CA MET A 13 -5.43 -4.96 2.81
C MET A 13 -4.02 -5.25 2.29
N ILE A 14 -3.82 -6.34 1.55
CA ILE A 14 -2.49 -6.69 1.01
C ILE A 14 -2.00 -5.62 0.04
N ALA A 15 -2.89 -5.04 -0.76
CA ALA A 15 -2.54 -3.99 -1.69
C ALA A 15 -2.17 -2.65 -1.00
N TRP A 16 -2.86 -2.32 0.09
CA TRP A 16 -2.70 -1.04 0.78
C TRP A 16 -1.67 -1.03 1.91
N THR A 17 -1.44 -2.16 2.59
CA THR A 17 -0.48 -2.27 3.71
C THR A 17 0.94 -1.81 3.36
N PRO A 18 1.55 -2.18 2.21
CA PRO A 18 2.90 -1.73 1.88
C PRO A 18 2.97 -0.22 1.60
N TYR A 19 1.93 0.36 1.00
CA TYR A 19 1.85 1.80 0.76
C TYR A 19 1.70 2.59 2.07
N ALA A 20 0.78 2.16 2.94
CA ALA A 20 0.55 2.79 4.24
C ALA A 20 1.76 2.66 5.17
N SER A 21 2.40 1.49 5.21
CA SER A 21 3.61 1.24 6.01
C SER A 21 4.78 2.10 5.54
N LEU A 22 5.00 2.19 4.22
CA LEU A 22 6.03 3.04 3.67
C LEU A 22 5.73 4.51 4.00
N ALA A 23 4.51 5.00 3.73
CA ALA A 23 4.10 6.37 4.03
C ALA A 23 4.32 6.72 5.51
N ALA A 24 3.91 5.84 6.43
CA ALA A 24 4.16 6.00 7.86
C ALA A 24 5.66 6.07 8.16
N TYR A 25 6.47 5.19 7.56
CA TYR A 25 7.92 5.18 7.73
C TYR A 25 8.59 6.49 7.27
N ILE A 26 8.06 7.14 6.21
CA ILE A 26 8.48 8.46 5.73
C ILE A 26 8.18 9.55 6.75
N PHE A 27 6.97 9.53 7.31
CA PHE A 27 6.54 10.54 8.28
C PHE A 27 7.30 10.42 9.60
N PHE A 28 7.62 9.21 10.06
CA PHE A 28 8.37 8.99 11.31
C PHE A 28 9.87 9.26 11.17
N ASN A 29 10.46 9.07 9.98
CA ASN A 29 11.90 9.28 9.74
C ASN A 29 12.14 10.48 8.82
N LYS A 30 11.83 11.70 9.30
CA LYS A 30 12.09 12.97 8.59
C LYS A 30 13.60 13.13 8.34
N GLY A 31 14.06 12.72 7.15
CA GLY A 31 15.47 12.79 6.77
C GLY A 31 16.02 11.58 6.00
N ILE A 32 15.22 10.51 5.81
CA ILE A 32 15.62 9.40 4.93
C ILE A 32 15.61 9.85 3.46
N ALA A 33 16.67 9.50 2.73
CA ALA A 33 16.72 9.63 1.28
C ALA A 33 15.70 8.68 0.64
N PHE A 34 14.52 9.21 0.30
CA PHE A 34 13.49 8.44 -0.37
C PHE A 34 13.78 8.37 -1.87
N SER A 35 13.99 7.17 -2.38
CA SER A 35 14.07 6.92 -3.82
C SER A 35 12.67 6.93 -4.42
N ALA A 36 12.47 7.61 -5.55
CA ALA A 36 11.17 7.64 -6.25
C ALA A 36 10.62 6.23 -6.55
N GLN A 37 11.50 5.24 -6.70
CA GLN A 37 11.12 3.84 -6.91
C GLN A 37 10.45 3.22 -5.68
N SER A 38 10.87 3.58 -4.46
CA SER A 38 10.27 3.01 -3.24
C SER A 38 8.82 3.47 -3.06
N MET A 39 8.47 4.69 -3.49
CA MET A 39 7.08 5.17 -3.50
C MET A 39 6.27 4.67 -4.69
N ALA A 40 6.88 4.49 -5.86
CA ALA A 40 6.19 4.11 -7.09
C ALA A 40 5.68 2.66 -7.09
N ILE A 41 6.45 1.71 -6.54
CA ILE A 41 6.08 0.29 -6.53
C ILE A 41 4.81 0.05 -5.68
N PRO A 42 4.68 0.55 -4.45
CA PRO A 42 3.46 0.40 -3.67
C PRO A 42 2.30 1.27 -4.19
N ALA A 43 2.58 2.42 -4.83
CA ALA A 43 1.55 3.28 -5.42
C ALA A 43 0.86 2.64 -6.62
N PHE A 44 1.58 1.87 -7.44
CA PHE A 44 0.98 1.10 -8.55
C PHE A 44 -0.02 0.06 -8.04
N PHE A 45 0.36 -0.63 -6.96
CA PHE A 45 -0.46 -1.68 -6.35
C PHE A 45 -1.72 -1.10 -5.67
N SER A 46 -1.61 0.08 -5.05
CA SER A 46 -2.75 0.82 -4.50
C SER A 46 -3.73 1.28 -5.59
N LYS A 47 -3.25 1.76 -6.74
CA LYS A 47 -4.13 2.15 -7.88
C LYS A 47 -4.83 0.98 -8.54
N SER A 48 -4.17 -0.18 -8.66
CA SER A 48 -4.80 -1.39 -9.21
C SER A 48 -5.87 -1.99 -8.30
N SER A 49 -5.82 -1.71 -6.99
CA SER A 49 -6.82 -2.17 -6.02
C SER A 49 -8.02 -1.23 -5.85
N ALA A 50 -7.94 -0.01 -6.38
CA ALA A 50 -8.99 1.01 -6.30
C ALA A 50 -9.89 1.04 -7.54
N LEU A 51 -9.57 0.24 -8.57
CA LEU A 51 -10.39 -0.03 -9.75
C LEU A 51 -11.22 -1.29 -9.53
#